data_AF-A0A7K4FYP8-F1
#
_entry.id   AF-A0A7K4FYP8-F1
#
_cell.length_a   1.000
_cell.length_b   1.000
_cell.length_c   1.000
_cell.angle_alpha   90.00
_cell.angle_beta   90.00
_cell.angle_gamma   90.00
#
_symmetry.space_group_name_H-M   'P 1'
#
loop_
_entity.id
_entity.type
_entity.pdbx_description
1 polymer ?
#
loop_
_entity_poly.entity_id
_entity_poly.type
_entity_poly.pdbx_seq_one_letter_code
_entity_poly.pdbx_strand_id
1 'polypeptide(L)'
;MKLIRDPIHGYIELDGKITKIVSSPYFQRLRLIKQNAMAYLVYPGMNHTRFEHCLGVMNLSREFAKYALANNKTRLRDDIIQLSAIAGLLHDVGHVAFSHTFENGLILAKEVYGIDIDERKKKTHVDYGIRIIKEGLSNELDDLSSTFDTVSFLDDVLSEKPKSEEETFTSLLISNYVDADRSDYLLRDSYYAGVEYGMFDVERLKRFLVFLDGDKIAIHKKAMPIV
;
A
#
# COMPACT_ATOMS: atom_id res chain seq x y z
N MET A 1 1.72 3.07 -22.26
CA MET A 1 2.44 3.32 -21.00
C MET A 1 2.23 4.79 -20.64
N LYS A 2 1.83 5.07 -19.40
CA LYS A 2 1.63 6.44 -18.88
C LYS A 2 2.65 6.72 -17.78
N LEU A 3 3.22 7.92 -17.78
CA LEU A 3 4.19 8.35 -16.78
C LEU A 3 3.54 9.38 -15.84
N ILE A 4 3.71 9.18 -14.54
CA ILE A 4 3.33 10.15 -13.51
C ILE A 4 4.59 10.60 -12.78
N ARG A 5 4.81 11.91 -12.67
CA ARG A 5 5.90 12.45 -11.84
C ARG A 5 5.43 12.55 -10.40
N ASP A 6 6.02 11.73 -9.53
CA ASP A 6 5.84 11.78 -8.09
C ASP A 6 7.06 12.46 -7.45
N PRO A 7 6.90 13.40 -6.50
CA PRO A 7 8.02 14.14 -5.92
C PRO A 7 9.00 13.26 -5.15
N ILE A 8 8.55 12.13 -4.58
CA ILE A 8 9.35 11.23 -3.75
C ILE A 8 10.06 10.21 -4.62
N HIS A 9 9.34 9.56 -5.53
CA HIS A 9 9.82 8.38 -6.26
C HIS A 9 10.25 8.63 -7.70
N GLY A 10 10.23 9.87 -8.18
CA GLY A 10 10.61 10.14 -9.56
C GLY A 10 9.45 9.91 -10.54
N TYR A 11 9.73 9.25 -11.66
CA TYR A 11 8.68 8.86 -12.60
C TYR A 11 8.14 7.47 -12.23
N ILE A 12 6.84 7.41 -11.99
CA ILE A 12 6.10 6.16 -11.78
C ILE A 12 5.45 5.75 -13.10
N GLU A 13 5.74 4.52 -13.52
CA GLU A 13 5.22 3.96 -14.76
C GLU A 13 3.93 3.16 -14.53
N LEU A 14 2.89 3.52 -15.28
CA LEU A 14 1.62 2.81 -15.32
C LEU A 14 1.44 2.13 -16.68
N ASP A 15 1.21 0.82 -16.65
CA ASP A 15 0.77 0.08 -17.82
C ASP A 15 -0.73 0.34 -18.13
N GLY A 16 -1.23 -0.24 -19.22
CA GLY A 16 -2.61 -0.02 -19.65
C GLY A 16 -3.67 -0.57 -18.68
N LYS A 17 -3.40 -1.66 -17.97
CA LYS A 17 -4.35 -2.28 -17.04
C LYS A 17 -4.41 -1.48 -15.73
N ILE A 18 -3.25 -1.15 -15.17
CA ILE A 18 -3.13 -0.29 -13.98
C ILE A 18 -3.74 1.08 -14.24
N THR A 19 -3.54 1.64 -15.44
CA THR A 19 -4.14 2.94 -15.79
C THR A 19 -5.66 2.91 -15.70
N LYS A 20 -6.33 1.81 -16.04
CA LYS A 20 -7.79 1.68 -15.91
C LYS A 20 -8.22 1.74 -14.45
N ILE A 21 -7.57 0.97 -13.57
CA ILE A 21 -7.83 0.97 -12.13
C ILE A 21 -7.62 2.37 -11.54
N VAL A 22 -6.47 2.99 -11.84
CA VAL A 22 -6.15 4.35 -11.35
C VAL A 22 -7.17 5.37 -11.85
N SER A 23 -7.71 5.21 -13.06
CA SER A 23 -8.68 6.13 -13.64
C SER A 23 -10.13 5.90 -13.17
N SER A 24 -10.38 4.82 -12.41
CA SER A 24 -11.71 4.54 -11.87
C SER A 24 -12.16 5.61 -10.88
N PRO A 25 -13.49 5.86 -10.74
CA PRO A 25 -13.99 6.77 -9.72
C PRO A 25 -13.62 6.31 -8.31
N TYR A 26 -13.56 4.99 -8.09
CA TYR A 26 -13.14 4.40 -6.82
C TYR A 26 -11.74 4.84 -6.44
N PHE A 27 -10.77 4.81 -7.35
CA PHE A 27 -9.41 5.23 -7.03
C PHE A 27 -9.24 6.76 -7.07
N GLN A 28 -9.84 7.45 -8.05
CA GLN A 28 -9.73 8.91 -8.18
C GLN A 28 -10.24 9.68 -6.96
N ARG A 29 -11.24 9.14 -6.22
CA ARG A 29 -11.74 9.78 -4.99
C ARG A 29 -10.65 10.00 -3.93
N LEU A 30 -9.59 9.19 -3.93
CA LEU A 30 -8.49 9.30 -2.96
C LEU A 30 -7.79 10.66 -3.03
N ARG A 31 -7.92 11.39 -4.15
CA ARG A 31 -7.43 12.77 -4.30
C ARG A 31 -8.08 13.77 -3.34
N LEU A 32 -9.22 13.40 -2.75
CA LEU A 32 -9.95 14.23 -1.81
C LEU A 32 -9.69 13.81 -0.36
N ILE A 33 -8.94 12.73 -0.13
CA ILE A 33 -8.71 12.15 1.18
C ILE A 33 -7.29 12.46 1.62
N LYS A 34 -7.15 13.42 2.54
CA LYS A 34 -5.85 13.83 3.08
C LYS A 34 -5.18 12.69 3.82
N GLN A 35 -3.90 12.46 3.55
CA GLN A 35 -3.10 11.39 4.17
C GLN A 35 -3.17 11.52 5.70
N ASN A 36 -2.79 12.69 6.20
CA ASN A 36 -2.63 12.97 7.63
C ASN A 36 -3.82 13.75 8.23
N ALA A 37 -5.04 13.46 7.76
CA ALA A 37 -6.28 14.05 8.25
C ALA A 37 -6.22 15.60 8.35
N MET A 38 -6.15 16.14 9.57
CA MET A 38 -6.13 17.56 9.87
C MET A 38 -4.72 18.13 10.11
N ALA A 39 -3.65 17.35 9.90
CA ALA A 39 -2.28 17.81 10.10
C ALA A 39 -1.95 19.08 9.31
N TYR A 40 -2.62 19.30 8.16
CA TYR A 40 -2.48 20.52 7.37
C TYR A 40 -2.87 21.81 8.12
N LEU A 41 -3.64 21.73 9.21
CA LEU A 41 -3.97 22.87 10.06
C LEU A 41 -2.79 23.31 10.94
N VAL A 42 -1.83 22.41 11.18
CA VAL A 42 -0.60 22.67 11.94
C VAL A 42 0.61 22.84 10.99
N TYR A 43 0.68 21.99 9.97
CA TYR A 43 1.71 21.99 8.92
C TYR A 43 1.06 22.30 7.56
N PRO A 44 0.99 23.57 7.14
CA PRO A 44 0.30 23.96 5.89
C PRO A 44 0.81 23.25 4.62
N GLY A 45 2.01 22.66 4.66
CA GLY A 45 2.57 21.84 3.58
C GLY A 45 1.95 20.45 3.46
N MET A 46 1.40 19.86 4.53
CA MET A 46 0.86 18.49 4.58
C MET A 46 -0.51 18.34 3.91
N ASN A 47 -0.57 18.76 2.65
CA ASN A 47 -1.77 18.75 1.81
C ASN A 47 -1.90 17.49 0.94
N HIS A 48 -0.93 16.60 1.00
CA HIS A 48 -0.92 15.36 0.24
C HIS A 48 -2.06 14.43 0.66
N THR A 49 -2.43 13.56 -0.28
CA THR A 49 -3.59 12.70 -0.23
C THR A 49 -3.20 11.24 -0.35
N ARG A 50 -4.15 10.36 -0.02
CA ARG A 50 -4.00 8.91 -0.17
C ARG A 50 -3.72 8.52 -1.63
N PHE A 51 -4.10 9.35 -2.61
CA PHE A 51 -3.91 9.06 -4.03
C PHE A 51 -2.42 8.91 -4.42
N GLU A 52 -1.59 9.92 -4.15
CA GLU A 52 -0.17 9.88 -4.47
C GLU A 52 0.58 8.88 -3.59
N HIS A 53 0.15 8.69 -2.34
CA HIS A 53 0.65 7.66 -1.46
C HIS A 53 0.46 6.26 -2.05
N CYS A 54 -0.77 5.88 -2.42
CA CYS A 54 -1.05 4.60 -3.07
C CYS A 54 -0.24 4.36 -4.35
N LEU A 55 0.00 5.41 -5.16
CA LEU A 55 0.87 5.29 -6.33
C LEU A 55 2.33 5.01 -5.96
N GLY A 56 2.83 5.67 -4.91
CA GLY A 56 4.17 5.44 -4.38
C GLY A 56 4.32 4.04 -3.80
N VAL A 57 3.36 3.58 -2.99
CA VAL A 57 3.33 2.22 -2.43
C VAL A 57 3.29 1.17 -3.55
N MET A 58 2.43 1.33 -4.58
CA MET A 58 2.44 0.44 -5.75
C MET A 58 3.83 0.33 -6.39
N ASN A 59 4.51 1.46 -6.58
CA ASN A 59 5.84 1.50 -7.18
C ASN A 59 6.89 0.80 -6.31
N LEU A 60 6.87 1.07 -5.00
CA LEU A 60 7.77 0.44 -4.04
C LEU A 60 7.50 -1.05 -3.89
N SER A 61 6.25 -1.48 -3.78
CA SER A 61 5.88 -2.91 -3.70
C SER A 61 6.37 -3.68 -4.92
N ARG A 62 6.24 -3.11 -6.13
CA ARG A 62 6.77 -3.70 -7.37
C ARG A 62 8.28 -3.89 -7.30
N GLU A 63 9.01 -2.84 -6.91
CA GLU A 63 10.47 -2.87 -6.84
C GLU A 63 10.98 -3.78 -5.73
N PHE A 64 10.34 -3.75 -4.56
CA PHE A 64 10.69 -4.63 -3.44
C PHE A 64 10.49 -6.10 -3.83
N ALA A 65 9.34 -6.43 -4.46
CA ALA A 65 9.10 -7.77 -4.98
C ALA A 65 10.20 -8.19 -5.96
N LYS A 66 10.48 -7.35 -6.97
CA LYS A 66 11.50 -7.61 -7.98
C LYS A 66 12.89 -7.87 -7.38
N TYR A 67 13.35 -7.05 -6.44
CA TYR A 67 14.66 -7.24 -5.82
C TYR A 67 14.70 -8.43 -4.86
N ALA A 68 13.64 -8.67 -4.09
CA ALA A 68 13.56 -9.82 -3.19
C ALA A 68 13.65 -11.15 -3.95
N LEU A 69 12.95 -11.25 -5.09
CA LEU A 69 13.00 -12.42 -6.00
C LEU A 69 14.32 -12.52 -6.78
N ALA A 70 15.00 -11.40 -7.03
CA ALA A 70 16.30 -11.42 -7.71
C ALA A 70 17.43 -11.85 -6.76
N ASN A 71 17.36 -11.42 -5.50
CA ASN A 71 18.40 -11.68 -4.49
C ASN A 71 18.32 -13.10 -3.94
N ASN A 72 17.13 -13.68 -3.86
CA ASN A 72 16.92 -15.08 -3.52
C ASN A 72 16.33 -15.80 -4.73
N LYS A 73 16.92 -16.91 -5.16
CA LYS A 73 16.33 -17.78 -6.21
C LYS A 73 15.10 -18.52 -5.67
N THR A 74 14.06 -17.76 -5.32
CA THR A 74 12.78 -18.26 -4.86
C THR A 74 12.08 -19.03 -5.97
N ARG A 75 11.12 -19.89 -5.61
CA ARG A 75 10.27 -20.60 -6.57
C ARG A 75 8.99 -19.84 -6.92
N LEU A 76 8.82 -18.64 -6.35
CA LEU A 76 7.67 -17.78 -6.61
C LEU A 76 7.63 -17.37 -8.08
N ARG A 77 6.42 -17.23 -8.61
CA ARG A 77 6.16 -16.92 -10.02
C ARG A 77 6.33 -15.42 -10.27
N ASP A 78 6.68 -15.07 -11.51
CA ASP A 78 6.92 -13.67 -11.89
C ASP A 78 5.67 -12.78 -11.83
N ASP A 79 4.47 -13.36 -11.96
CA ASP A 79 3.20 -12.62 -11.83
C ASP A 79 2.97 -12.07 -10.42
N ILE A 80 3.70 -12.58 -9.42
CA ILE A 80 3.65 -12.04 -8.05
C ILE A 80 4.11 -10.58 -7.98
N ILE A 81 5.03 -10.15 -8.86
CA ILE A 81 5.50 -8.76 -8.89
C ILE A 81 4.33 -7.83 -9.24
N GLN A 82 3.50 -8.24 -10.20
CA GLN A 82 2.33 -7.48 -10.59
C GLN A 82 1.26 -7.50 -9.49
N LEU A 83 0.99 -8.67 -8.89
CA LEU A 83 0.05 -8.78 -7.78
C LEU A 83 0.47 -7.95 -6.56
N SER A 84 1.75 -7.96 -6.19
CA SER A 84 2.27 -7.13 -5.11
C SER A 84 2.13 -5.64 -5.40
N ALA A 85 2.36 -5.21 -6.65
CA ALA A 85 2.14 -3.83 -7.06
C ALA A 85 0.66 -3.43 -6.92
N ILE A 86 -0.27 -4.28 -7.36
CA ILE A 86 -1.72 -4.01 -7.30
C ILE A 86 -2.21 -4.00 -5.85
N ALA A 87 -1.72 -4.92 -5.02
CA ALA A 87 -2.01 -4.94 -3.61
C ALA A 87 -1.50 -3.66 -2.92
N GLY A 88 -0.28 -3.21 -3.24
CA GLY A 88 0.23 -1.92 -2.78
C GLY A 88 -0.57 -0.71 -3.31
N LEU A 89 -1.09 -0.77 -4.54
CA LEU A 89 -1.95 0.28 -5.10
C LEU A 89 -3.27 0.39 -4.32
N LEU A 90 -3.87 -0.75 -3.96
CA LEU A 90 -5.24 -0.80 -3.45
C LEU A 90 -5.33 -0.96 -1.93
N HIS A 91 -4.22 -1.08 -1.20
CA HIS A 91 -4.23 -1.30 0.25
C HIS A 91 -5.05 -0.26 1.02
N ASP A 92 -4.99 0.99 0.57
CA ASP A 92 -5.65 2.14 1.17
C ASP A 92 -6.91 2.59 0.43
N VAL A 93 -7.36 1.81 -0.56
CA VAL A 93 -8.51 2.16 -1.39
C VAL A 93 -9.81 2.20 -0.59
N GLY A 94 -9.86 1.75 0.65
CA GLY A 94 -11.04 1.84 1.51
C GLY A 94 -11.07 3.02 2.49
N HIS A 95 -10.02 3.85 2.54
CA HIS A 95 -10.04 5.03 3.40
C HIS A 95 -11.16 6.01 3.04
N VAL A 96 -11.67 6.70 4.05
CA VAL A 96 -12.70 7.73 3.93
C VAL A 96 -12.18 9.07 4.49
N ALA A 97 -13.05 10.08 4.56
CA ALA A 97 -12.69 11.40 5.06
C ALA A 97 -11.91 11.32 6.39
N PHE A 98 -10.82 12.08 6.51
CA PHE A 98 -9.93 12.09 7.69
C PHE A 98 -9.14 10.79 7.96
N SER A 99 -9.03 9.86 7.00
CA SER A 99 -8.16 8.67 7.12
C SER A 99 -8.39 7.90 8.44
N HIS A 100 -7.35 7.53 9.19
CA HIS A 100 -7.50 6.83 10.48
C HIS A 100 -8.21 7.65 11.56
N THR A 101 -8.29 8.98 11.44
CA THR A 101 -9.05 9.80 12.40
C THR A 101 -10.53 9.46 12.35
N PHE A 102 -11.06 9.06 11.19
CA PHE A 102 -12.44 8.60 11.09
C PHE A 102 -12.69 7.34 11.93
N GLU A 103 -11.80 6.35 11.82
CA GLU A 103 -11.90 5.10 12.58
C GLU A 103 -11.86 5.35 14.08
N ASN A 104 -10.97 6.25 14.53
CA ASN A 104 -10.93 6.69 15.93
C ASN A 104 -12.24 7.38 16.35
N GLY A 105 -12.85 8.17 15.45
CA GLY A 105 -14.14 8.81 15.67
C GLY A 105 -15.28 7.80 15.82
N LEU A 106 -15.29 6.71 15.03
CA LEU A 106 -16.28 5.63 15.17
C LEU A 106 -16.16 4.92 16.53
N ILE A 107 -14.93 4.63 16.97
CA ILE A 107 -14.67 4.03 18.29
C ILE A 107 -15.21 4.96 19.38
N LEU A 108 -14.91 6.26 19.32
CA LEU A 108 -15.40 7.25 20.28
C LEU A 108 -16.93 7.34 20.31
N ALA A 109 -17.57 7.38 19.13
CA ALA A 109 -19.03 7.43 19.00
C ALA A 109 -19.71 6.25 19.71
N LYS A 110 -19.14 5.05 19.61
CA LYS A 110 -19.66 3.86 20.26
C LYS A 110 -19.32 3.80 21.75
N GLU A 111 -18.05 3.95 22.10
CA GLU A 111 -17.56 3.73 23.47
C GLU A 111 -17.98 4.85 24.44
N VAL A 112 -18.05 6.10 23.97
CA VAL A 112 -18.34 7.26 24.83
C VAL A 112 -19.79 7.73 24.68
N TYR A 113 -20.30 7.77 23.44
CA TYR A 113 -21.63 8.31 23.17
C TYR A 113 -22.72 7.23 23.04
N GLY A 114 -22.35 5.95 23.10
CA GLY A 114 -23.29 4.83 23.06
C GLY A 114 -24.06 4.71 21.73
N ILE A 115 -23.51 5.28 20.65
CA ILE A 115 -24.15 5.20 19.32
C ILE A 115 -23.93 3.81 18.75
N ASP A 116 -25.02 3.14 18.37
CA ASP A 116 -24.96 1.83 17.72
C ASP A 116 -24.44 1.95 16.29
N ILE A 117 -23.14 1.73 16.14
CA ILE A 117 -22.43 1.79 14.87
C ILE A 117 -21.60 0.52 14.71
N ASP A 118 -21.67 -0.08 13.53
CA ASP A 118 -20.78 -1.17 13.13
C ASP A 118 -19.37 -0.60 12.90
N GLU A 119 -18.56 -0.59 13.96
CA GLU A 119 -17.14 -0.28 13.91
C GLU A 119 -16.31 -1.58 13.98
N ARG A 120 -15.28 -1.64 13.14
CA ARG A 120 -14.30 -2.74 13.08
C ARG A 120 -12.94 -2.26 13.58
N LYS A 121 -12.94 -1.31 14.52
CA LYS A 121 -11.77 -0.63 15.06
C LYS A 121 -10.90 -0.04 13.95
N LYS A 122 -9.59 -0.30 14.00
CA LYS A 122 -8.58 0.19 13.06
C LYS A 122 -8.54 -0.58 11.72
N LYS A 123 -9.53 -1.43 11.44
CA LYS A 123 -9.60 -2.21 10.18
C LYS A 123 -10.83 -1.87 9.34
N THR A 124 -11.58 -0.82 9.68
CA THR A 124 -12.77 -0.41 8.91
C THR A 124 -12.40 -0.02 7.48
N HIS A 125 -11.27 0.68 7.28
CA HIS A 125 -10.80 0.98 5.93
C HIS A 125 -10.44 -0.27 5.11
N VAL A 126 -9.92 -1.33 5.74
CA VAL A 126 -9.64 -2.60 5.04
C VAL A 126 -10.93 -3.21 4.52
N ASP A 127 -11.96 -3.32 5.37
CA ASP A 127 -13.26 -3.90 4.99
C ASP A 127 -13.91 -3.13 3.82
N TYR A 128 -13.89 -1.80 3.89
CA TYR A 128 -14.39 -0.96 2.79
C TYR A 128 -13.56 -1.13 1.53
N GLY A 129 -12.24 -1.27 1.67
CA GLY A 129 -11.32 -1.51 0.55
C GLY A 129 -11.65 -2.82 -0.16
N ILE A 130 -11.80 -3.91 0.58
CA ILE A 130 -12.20 -5.22 0.04
C ILE A 130 -13.55 -5.13 -0.66
N ARG A 131 -14.51 -4.41 -0.09
CA ARG A 131 -15.81 -4.22 -0.73
C ARG A 131 -15.71 -3.46 -2.05
N ILE A 132 -14.93 -2.38 -2.09
CA ILE A 132 -14.65 -1.62 -3.32
C ILE A 132 -13.97 -2.51 -4.37
N ILE A 133 -13.01 -3.33 -3.95
CA ILE A 133 -12.30 -4.27 -4.82
C ILE A 133 -13.28 -5.27 -5.45
N LYS A 134 -14.11 -5.92 -4.63
CA LYS A 134 -15.06 -6.96 -5.08
C LYS A 134 -16.21 -6.41 -5.93
N GLU A 135 -16.82 -5.32 -5.49
CA GLU A 135 -18.05 -4.78 -6.11
C GLU A 135 -17.77 -3.75 -7.19
N GLY A 136 -16.63 -3.05 -7.12
CA GLY A 136 -16.35 -1.88 -7.96
C GLY A 136 -15.17 -2.01 -8.93
N LEU A 137 -14.23 -2.92 -8.66
CA LEU A 137 -12.99 -3.05 -9.46
C LEU A 137 -12.75 -4.46 -10.00
N SER A 138 -13.67 -5.41 -9.77
CA SER A 138 -13.50 -6.81 -10.18
C SER A 138 -13.20 -6.95 -11.67
N ASN A 139 -13.98 -6.28 -12.53
CA ASN A 139 -13.78 -6.33 -13.98
C ASN A 139 -12.42 -5.78 -14.43
N GLU A 140 -11.89 -4.74 -13.77
CA GLU A 140 -10.57 -4.17 -14.08
C GLU A 140 -9.42 -5.02 -13.55
N LEU A 141 -9.70 -5.84 -12.53
CA LEU A 141 -8.76 -6.78 -11.93
C LEU A 141 -8.72 -8.12 -12.67
N ASP A 142 -9.78 -8.45 -13.40
CA ASP A 142 -9.81 -9.59 -14.29
C ASP A 142 -8.63 -9.53 -15.28
N ASP A 143 -8.03 -10.69 -15.53
CA ASP A 143 -6.85 -10.89 -16.38
C ASP A 143 -5.53 -10.26 -15.89
N LEU A 144 -5.43 -9.72 -14.67
CA LEU A 144 -4.14 -9.22 -14.15
C LEU A 144 -3.14 -10.34 -13.84
N SER A 145 -3.63 -11.51 -13.44
CA SER A 145 -2.84 -12.74 -13.35
C SER A 145 -3.58 -13.85 -14.09
N SER A 146 -2.83 -14.66 -14.84
CA SER A 146 -3.34 -15.89 -15.45
C SER A 146 -3.38 -17.07 -14.46
N THR A 147 -2.75 -16.91 -13.30
CA THR A 147 -2.55 -17.96 -12.31
C THR A 147 -3.51 -17.83 -11.13
N PHE A 148 -3.70 -16.61 -10.65
CA PHE A 148 -4.40 -16.32 -9.41
C PHE A 148 -5.70 -15.58 -9.72
N ASP A 149 -6.77 -15.95 -9.00
CA ASP A 149 -7.91 -15.05 -8.85
C ASP A 149 -7.43 -13.80 -8.10
N THR A 150 -7.30 -12.70 -8.84
CA THR A 150 -6.72 -11.46 -8.31
C THR A 150 -7.60 -10.88 -7.20
N VAL A 151 -8.93 -11.00 -7.29
CA VAL A 151 -9.83 -10.45 -6.27
C VAL A 151 -9.71 -11.25 -4.97
N SER A 152 -9.72 -12.59 -5.05
CA SER A 152 -9.53 -13.44 -3.86
C SER A 152 -8.14 -13.25 -3.26
N PHE A 153 -7.10 -13.15 -4.09
CA PHE A 153 -5.72 -12.93 -3.65
C PHE A 153 -5.58 -11.62 -2.86
N LEU A 154 -6.15 -10.52 -3.39
CA LEU A 154 -6.13 -9.22 -2.72
C LEU A 154 -6.92 -9.23 -1.41
N ASP A 155 -8.05 -9.94 -1.35
CA ASP A 155 -8.80 -10.11 -0.10
C ASP A 155 -7.95 -10.76 0.98
N ASP A 156 -7.33 -11.90 0.67
CA ASP A 156 -6.52 -12.65 1.62
C ASP A 156 -5.28 -11.86 2.09
N VAL A 157 -4.63 -11.13 1.18
CA VAL A 157 -3.47 -10.27 1.49
C VAL A 157 -3.85 -9.07 2.37
N LEU A 158 -4.83 -8.27 1.95
CA LEU A 158 -5.17 -7.01 2.62
C LEU A 158 -5.93 -7.26 3.93
N SER A 159 -6.66 -8.36 4.03
CA SER A 159 -7.27 -8.83 5.28
C SER A 159 -6.25 -9.43 6.26
N GLU A 160 -4.97 -9.53 5.88
CA GLU A 160 -3.88 -10.17 6.66
C GLU A 160 -4.18 -11.64 7.01
N LYS A 161 -4.74 -12.38 6.05
CA LYS A 161 -5.07 -13.81 6.17
C LYS A 161 -4.51 -14.61 4.99
N PRO A 162 -3.18 -14.55 4.75
CA PRO A 162 -2.59 -15.28 3.64
C PRO A 162 -2.75 -16.80 3.84
N LYS A 163 -3.04 -17.50 2.75
CA LYS A 163 -3.23 -18.96 2.64
C LYS A 163 -2.14 -19.63 1.80
N SER A 164 -1.37 -18.86 1.06
CA SER A 164 -0.27 -19.32 0.21
C SER A 164 1.05 -18.61 0.52
N GLU A 165 2.16 -19.16 0.02
CA GLU A 165 3.49 -18.53 0.14
C GLU A 165 3.53 -17.20 -0.65
N GLU A 166 2.86 -17.15 -1.80
CA GLU A 166 2.69 -15.96 -2.63
C GLU A 166 1.92 -14.83 -1.92
N GLU A 167 0.81 -15.18 -1.27
CA GLU A 167 0.04 -14.22 -0.47
C GLU A 167 0.83 -13.77 0.75
N THR A 168 1.57 -14.68 1.41
CA THR A 168 2.42 -14.35 2.56
C THR A 168 3.53 -13.39 2.14
N PHE A 169 4.21 -13.67 1.03
CA PHE A 169 5.21 -12.79 0.46
C PHE A 169 4.67 -11.39 0.18
N THR A 170 3.51 -11.30 -0.48
CA THR A 170 2.90 -10.00 -0.80
C THR A 170 2.42 -9.26 0.44
N SER A 171 1.82 -9.97 1.40
CA SER A 171 1.38 -9.41 2.68
C SER A 171 2.55 -8.76 3.43
N LEU A 172 3.70 -9.42 3.50
CA LEU A 172 4.90 -8.89 4.15
C LEU A 172 5.51 -7.68 3.44
N LEU A 173 5.28 -7.52 2.14
CA LEU A 173 5.74 -6.35 1.38
C LEU A 173 4.87 -5.10 1.63
N ILE A 174 3.67 -5.27 2.17
CA ILE A 174 2.68 -4.20 2.34
C ILE A 174 2.47 -3.88 3.81
N SER A 175 2.40 -4.89 4.68
CA SER A 175 2.17 -4.74 6.12
C SER A 175 3.24 -5.51 6.90
N ASN A 176 4.34 -4.84 7.24
CA ASN A 176 5.45 -5.39 8.05
C ASN A 176 6.35 -4.27 8.62
N TYR A 177 7.33 -4.57 9.48
CA TYR A 177 8.26 -3.56 9.99
C TYR A 177 9.06 -2.85 8.89
N VAL A 178 9.37 -3.56 7.82
CA VAL A 178 9.99 -3.03 6.60
C VAL A 178 9.09 -3.40 5.44
N ASP A 179 8.19 -2.49 5.10
CA ASP A 179 7.20 -2.63 4.04
C ASP A 179 7.21 -1.40 3.11
N ALA A 180 6.47 -1.51 2.00
CA ALA A 180 6.33 -0.45 1.02
C ALA A 180 5.46 0.71 1.53
N ASP A 181 4.44 0.43 2.36
CA ASP A 181 3.54 1.43 2.94
C ASP A 181 4.32 2.45 3.79
N ARG A 182 5.02 1.95 4.82
CA ARG A 182 5.87 2.77 5.70
C ARG A 182 6.98 3.45 4.95
N SER A 183 7.57 2.77 3.98
CA SER A 183 8.63 3.37 3.17
C SER A 183 8.14 4.56 2.36
N ASP A 184 6.90 4.51 1.83
CA ASP A 184 6.33 5.67 1.15
C ASP A 184 5.96 6.77 2.16
N TYR A 185 5.15 6.47 3.18
CA TYR A 185 4.60 7.54 4.01
C TYR A 185 5.68 8.23 4.85
N LEU A 186 6.74 7.54 5.29
CA LEU A 186 7.81 8.19 6.06
C LEU A 186 8.55 9.24 5.23
N LEU A 187 8.90 8.89 3.99
CA LEU A 187 9.56 9.79 3.06
C LEU A 187 8.63 10.92 2.60
N ARG A 188 7.38 10.57 2.28
CA ARG A 188 6.38 11.51 1.80
C ARG A 188 5.98 12.50 2.89
N ASP A 189 5.68 12.02 4.08
CA ASP A 189 5.28 12.88 5.17
C ASP A 189 6.44 13.78 5.63
N SER A 190 7.68 13.27 5.66
CA SER A 190 8.88 14.10 5.88
C SER A 190 8.96 15.26 4.89
N TYR A 191 8.81 14.95 3.60
CA TYR A 191 8.88 15.93 2.53
C TYR A 191 7.81 17.02 2.66
N TYR A 192 6.55 16.63 2.90
CA TYR A 192 5.44 17.59 2.99
C TYR A 192 5.37 18.33 4.34
N ALA A 193 5.88 17.74 5.42
CA ALA A 193 6.02 18.42 6.71
C ALA A 193 7.18 19.43 6.71
N GLY A 194 8.17 19.26 5.82
CA GLY A 194 9.40 20.04 5.83
C GLY A 194 10.31 19.69 7.02
N VAL A 195 10.24 18.44 7.48
CA VAL A 195 11.01 17.93 8.62
C VAL A 195 11.63 16.59 8.23
N GLU A 196 12.92 16.41 8.51
CA GLU A 196 13.64 15.17 8.19
C GLU A 196 13.36 14.05 9.22
N TYR A 197 12.11 13.58 9.34
CA TYR A 197 11.73 12.52 10.27
C TYR A 197 11.43 11.20 9.54
N GLY A 198 12.39 10.27 9.56
CA GLY A 198 12.26 9.02 8.78
C GLY A 198 12.70 9.16 7.33
N MET A 199 13.66 10.07 7.07
CA MET A 199 14.46 10.03 5.85
C MET A 199 15.47 8.89 5.91
N PHE A 200 15.41 7.99 4.94
CA PHE A 200 16.37 6.89 4.77
C PHE A 200 16.56 6.55 3.30
N ASP A 201 17.64 5.83 2.98
CA ASP A 201 17.98 5.43 1.62
C ASP A 201 17.13 4.21 1.18
N VAL A 202 15.93 4.49 0.69
CA VAL A 202 15.01 3.45 0.16
C VAL A 202 15.56 2.72 -1.06
N GLU A 203 16.38 3.38 -1.88
CA GLU A 203 17.03 2.77 -3.04
C GLU A 203 18.00 1.68 -2.63
N ARG A 204 18.73 1.91 -1.54
CA ARG A 204 19.59 0.91 -0.95
C ARG A 204 18.79 -0.16 -0.23
N LEU A 205 17.78 0.20 0.56
CA LEU A 205 16.94 -0.75 1.27
C LEU A 205 16.38 -1.81 0.31
N LYS A 206 15.70 -1.38 -0.76
CA LYS A 206 15.03 -2.30 -1.69
C LYS A 206 15.98 -3.28 -2.37
N ARG A 207 17.19 -2.85 -2.70
CA ARG A 207 18.21 -3.68 -3.36
C ARG A 207 18.78 -4.79 -2.47
N PHE A 208 18.61 -4.69 -1.16
CA PHE A 208 19.11 -5.68 -0.19
C PHE A 208 17.99 -6.48 0.50
N LEU A 209 16.74 -6.33 0.07
CA LEU A 209 15.63 -7.15 0.53
C LEU A 209 15.76 -8.59 0.02
N VAL A 210 15.39 -9.54 0.88
CA VAL A 210 15.39 -10.98 0.61
C VAL A 210 14.16 -11.63 1.24
N PHE A 211 13.66 -12.69 0.63
CA PHE A 211 12.55 -13.50 1.16
C PHE A 211 13.02 -14.88 1.58
N LEU A 212 12.94 -15.18 2.87
CA LEU A 212 13.51 -16.38 3.50
C LEU A 212 12.41 -17.29 4.03
N ASP A 213 12.68 -18.60 3.95
CA ASP A 213 11.89 -19.68 4.56
C ASP A 213 10.39 -19.70 4.22
N GLY A 214 9.98 -18.97 3.17
CA GLY A 214 8.58 -18.88 2.74
C GLY A 214 7.70 -17.99 3.64
N ASP A 215 8.25 -17.33 4.65
CA ASP A 215 7.46 -16.59 5.65
C ASP A 215 8.11 -15.30 6.17
N LYS A 216 9.32 -14.94 5.71
CA LYS A 216 10.06 -13.79 6.25
C LYS A 216 10.64 -12.90 5.17
N ILE A 217 10.45 -11.60 5.34
CA ILE A 217 11.29 -10.60 4.68
C ILE A 217 12.44 -10.24 5.61
N ALA A 218 13.65 -10.28 5.05
CA ALA A 218 14.86 -9.88 5.73
C ALA A 218 15.69 -8.95 4.85
N ILE A 219 16.71 -8.36 5.46
CA ILE A 219 17.62 -7.42 4.80
C ILE A 219 19.04 -7.96 4.96
N HIS A 220 19.79 -7.95 3.87
CA HIS A 220 21.19 -8.36 3.93
C HIS A 220 21.96 -7.47 4.90
N LYS A 221 22.83 -8.07 5.73
CA LYS A 221 23.65 -7.37 6.75
C LYS A 221 24.37 -6.11 6.27
N LYS A 222 24.66 -5.99 4.97
CA LYS A 222 25.32 -4.82 4.34
C LYS A 222 24.45 -3.56 4.31
N ALA A 223 23.13 -3.71 4.48
CA ALA A 223 22.16 -2.62 4.53
C ALA A 223 21.62 -2.35 5.95
N MET A 224 22.07 -3.11 6.95
CA MET A 224 21.67 -2.92 8.36
C MET A 224 21.83 -1.49 8.89
N PRO A 225 22.84 -0.68 8.49
CA PRO A 225 22.95 0.71 8.97
C PRO A 225 21.84 1.67 8.53
N ILE A 226 20.91 1.24 7.67
CA ILE A 226 19.84 2.09 7.06
C ILE A 226 18.47 1.73 7.63
N VAL A 227 18.39 0.62 8.38
CA VAL A 227 17.17 0.06 8.99
C VAL A 227 17.15 0.46 10.46
#